data_AF-A0A662IXS9-F1
#
_entry.id   AF-A0A662IXS9-F1
#
_cell.length_a   1.000
_cell.length_b   1.000
_cell.length_c   1.000
_cell.angle_alpha   90.00
_cell.angle_beta   90.00
_cell.angle_gamma   90.00
#
_symmetry.space_group_name_H-M   'P 1'
#
loop_
_entity.id
_entity.type
_entity.pdbx_description
1 polymer ?
#
loop_
_entity_poly.entity_id
_entity_poly.type
_entity_poly.pdbx_seq_one_letter_code
_entity_poly.pdbx_strand_id
1 'polypeptide(L)'
;MDVAAHKGEAKELALNPLIVGTAKGLNYILQFNRAITLKLEMVLRNAKNPVVKAYGEYALHEVAKLNRLVDVVVNELGFNEDEVDEGEAARVLGPRFIKLSRELHAILDKMSRKIDGEILRRFASVSYMILRLLAVQGMAYAKVVEDVIGSPWAGRALRRTSKDLLQLAAKLKLMKKALTLHETLFH
;
A
#
# COMPACT_ATOMS: atom_id res chain seq x y z
N MET A 1 2.62 38.76 -11.69
CA MET A 1 2.30 37.70 -10.71
C MET A 1 3.54 37.49 -9.88
N ASP A 2 3.42 37.70 -8.57
CA ASP A 2 4.55 37.89 -7.65
C ASP A 2 5.11 36.52 -7.21
N VAL A 3 6.31 36.18 -7.70
CA VAL A 3 6.96 34.88 -7.46
C VAL A 3 7.35 34.70 -5.98
N ALA A 4 7.45 35.80 -5.23
CA ALA A 4 7.74 35.78 -3.80
C ALA A 4 6.53 35.32 -2.95
N ALA A 5 5.30 35.64 -3.36
CA ALA A 5 4.08 35.26 -2.64
C ALA A 5 3.86 33.74 -2.66
N HIS A 6 4.06 33.09 -3.81
CA HIS A 6 3.95 31.63 -3.93
C HIS A 6 5.05 30.86 -3.19
N LYS A 7 6.25 31.46 -3.02
CA LYS A 7 7.32 30.86 -2.20
C LYS A 7 7.07 31.00 -0.69
N GLY A 8 6.35 32.04 -0.27
CA GLY A 8 5.89 32.25 1.11
C GLY A 8 4.79 31.27 1.51
N GLU A 9 3.76 31.13 0.68
CA GLU A 9 2.67 30.16 0.88
C GLU A 9 3.16 28.70 0.89
N ALA A 10 4.10 28.35 -0.01
CA ALA A 10 4.69 27.01 -0.01
C ALA A 10 5.49 26.69 1.28
N LYS A 11 6.12 27.71 1.89
CA LYS A 11 6.82 27.57 3.18
C LYS A 11 5.85 27.45 4.37
N GLU A 12 4.72 28.16 4.35
CA GLU A 12 3.68 28.02 5.38
C GLU A 12 2.91 26.69 5.28
N LEU A 13 2.61 26.22 4.05
CA LEU A 13 2.01 24.91 3.81
C LEU A 13 2.95 23.77 4.27
N ALA A 14 4.27 23.90 4.08
CA ALA A 14 5.26 22.93 4.54
C ALA A 14 5.29 22.76 6.08
N LEU A 15 4.73 23.70 6.83
CA LEU A 15 4.62 23.64 8.30
C LEU A 15 3.27 23.08 8.78
N ASN A 16 2.32 22.82 7.87
CA ASN A 16 1.02 22.29 8.25
C ASN A 16 1.16 20.82 8.70
N PRO A 17 0.84 20.49 9.98
CA PRO A 17 1.01 19.13 10.50
C PRO A 17 0.24 18.05 9.73
N LEU A 18 -0.89 18.41 9.10
CA LEU A 18 -1.68 17.50 8.27
C LEU A 18 -0.98 17.18 6.95
N ILE A 19 -0.33 18.15 6.33
CA ILE A 19 0.43 17.96 5.08
C ILE A 19 1.66 17.13 5.36
N VAL A 20 2.43 17.48 6.40
CA VAL A 20 3.61 16.72 6.83
C VAL A 20 3.23 15.28 7.19
N GLY A 21 2.15 15.08 7.97
CA GLY A 21 1.67 13.75 8.33
C GLY A 21 1.20 12.93 7.12
N THR A 22 0.55 13.57 6.15
CA THR A 22 0.11 12.93 4.90
C THR A 22 1.30 12.54 4.04
N ALA A 23 2.27 13.43 3.85
CA ALA A 23 3.47 13.16 3.07
C ALA A 23 4.29 12.01 3.66
N LYS A 24 4.53 12.04 4.98
CA LYS A 24 5.20 10.93 5.69
C LYS A 24 4.45 9.62 5.54
N GLY A 25 3.12 9.65 5.69
CA GLY A 25 2.28 8.45 5.53
C GLY A 25 2.38 7.86 4.13
N LEU A 26 2.31 8.71 3.10
CA LEU A 26 2.47 8.31 1.71
C LEU A 26 3.87 7.75 1.44
N ASN A 27 4.93 8.39 1.94
CA ASN A 27 6.30 7.91 1.81
C ASN A 27 6.47 6.51 2.46
N TYR A 28 5.97 6.31 3.68
CA TYR A 28 6.00 4.98 4.31
C TYR A 28 5.24 3.92 3.52
N ILE A 29 4.07 4.27 2.97
CA ILE A 29 3.30 3.36 2.10
C ILE A 29 4.12 2.99 0.86
N LEU A 30 4.79 3.97 0.24
CA LEU A 30 5.63 3.74 -0.94
C LEU A 30 6.78 2.78 -0.64
N GLN A 31 7.53 3.02 0.43
CA GLN A 31 8.67 2.19 0.82
C GLN A 31 8.22 0.76 1.17
N PHE A 32 7.12 0.63 1.92
CA PHE A 32 6.51 -0.66 2.22
C PHE A 32 6.12 -1.43 0.95
N ASN A 33 5.45 -0.77 0.01
CA ASN A 33 5.03 -1.41 -1.23
C ASN A 33 6.22 -1.79 -2.11
N ARG A 34 7.30 -0.99 -2.17
CA ARG A 34 8.54 -1.35 -2.88
C ARG A 34 9.14 -2.62 -2.29
N ALA A 35 9.22 -2.73 -0.97
CA ALA A 35 9.71 -3.94 -0.30
C ALA A 35 8.81 -5.17 -0.56
N ILE A 36 7.49 -5.00 -0.59
CA ILE A 36 6.55 -6.07 -0.98
C ILE A 36 6.77 -6.50 -2.43
N THR A 37 6.93 -5.55 -3.34
CA THR A 37 7.11 -5.80 -4.78
C THR A 37 8.30 -6.73 -5.00
N LEU A 38 9.45 -6.40 -4.40
CA LEU A 38 10.66 -7.21 -4.49
C LEU A 38 10.45 -8.64 -3.98
N LYS A 39 9.78 -8.80 -2.83
CA LYS A 39 9.51 -10.13 -2.27
C LYS A 39 8.50 -10.91 -3.11
N LEU A 40 7.47 -10.25 -3.63
CA LEU A 40 6.47 -10.89 -4.48
C LEU A 40 7.09 -11.35 -5.81
N GLU A 41 8.00 -10.56 -6.40
CA GLU A 41 8.78 -10.98 -7.57
C GLU A 41 9.63 -12.23 -7.29
N MET A 42 10.21 -12.35 -6.08
CA MET A 42 10.92 -13.57 -5.67
C MET A 42 9.98 -14.77 -5.59
N VAL A 43 8.79 -14.60 -5.00
CA VAL A 43 7.76 -15.65 -4.94
C VAL A 43 7.39 -16.12 -6.35
N LEU A 44 7.18 -15.19 -7.29
CA LEU A 44 6.74 -15.51 -8.65
C LEU A 44 7.81 -16.18 -9.50
N ARG A 45 9.08 -15.80 -9.31
CA ARG A 45 10.21 -16.50 -9.95
C ARG A 45 10.27 -17.97 -9.55
N ASN A 46 9.92 -18.29 -8.31
CA ASN A 46 9.96 -19.66 -7.78
C ASN A 46 8.64 -20.43 -7.93
N ALA A 47 7.53 -19.73 -8.21
CA ALA A 47 6.23 -20.36 -8.37
C ALA A 47 6.20 -21.26 -9.61
N LYS A 48 5.93 -22.56 -9.42
CA LYS A 48 5.74 -23.51 -10.54
C LYS A 48 4.28 -23.54 -11.03
N ASN A 49 3.33 -23.15 -10.17
CA ASN A 49 1.91 -23.19 -10.48
C ASN A 49 1.52 -21.97 -11.35
N PRO A 50 0.95 -22.18 -12.56
CA PRO A 50 0.59 -21.08 -13.47
C PRO A 50 -0.50 -20.17 -12.92
N VAL A 51 -1.41 -20.68 -12.08
CA VAL A 51 -2.43 -19.88 -11.42
C VAL A 51 -1.79 -18.92 -10.43
N VAL A 52 -0.85 -19.41 -9.60
CA VAL A 52 -0.11 -18.56 -8.66
C VAL A 52 0.67 -17.47 -9.40
N LYS A 53 1.31 -17.80 -10.54
CA LYS A 53 1.98 -16.81 -11.38
C LYS A 53 1.03 -15.72 -11.88
N ALA A 54 -0.08 -16.10 -12.52
CA ALA A 54 -1.05 -15.15 -13.06
C ALA A 54 -1.62 -14.21 -11.97
N TYR A 55 -1.97 -14.75 -10.80
CA TYR A 55 -2.47 -13.94 -9.69
C TYR A 55 -1.40 -13.02 -9.09
N GLY A 56 -0.16 -13.49 -8.96
CA GLY A 56 0.92 -12.66 -8.44
C GLY A 56 1.36 -11.58 -9.42
N GLU A 57 1.39 -11.86 -10.72
CA GLU A 57 1.66 -10.86 -11.77
C GLU A 57 0.59 -9.76 -11.77
N TYR A 58 -0.69 -10.15 -11.64
CA TYR A 58 -1.77 -9.19 -11.45
C TYR A 58 -1.58 -8.36 -10.17
N ALA A 59 -1.20 -8.97 -9.05
CA ALA A 59 -0.93 -8.25 -7.81
C ALA A 59 0.25 -7.27 -7.94
N LEU A 60 1.35 -7.67 -8.61
CA LEU A 60 2.48 -6.80 -8.90
C LEU A 60 2.05 -5.59 -9.73
N HIS A 61 1.25 -5.81 -10.77
CA HIS A 61 0.75 -4.74 -11.61
C HIS A 61 -0.06 -3.70 -10.81
N GLU A 62 -0.93 -4.16 -9.90
CA GLU A 62 -1.72 -3.25 -9.07
C GLU A 62 -0.88 -2.51 -8.01
N VAL A 63 0.10 -3.17 -7.39
CA VAL A 63 1.05 -2.52 -6.47
C VAL A 63 1.93 -1.51 -7.20
N ALA A 64 2.35 -1.80 -8.44
CA ALA A 64 3.14 -0.88 -9.25
C ALA A 64 2.36 0.40 -9.62
N LYS A 65 1.06 0.29 -9.90
CA LYS A 65 0.18 1.47 -10.10
C LYS A 65 0.13 2.33 -8.84
N LEU A 66 -0.06 1.71 -7.68
CA LEU A 66 -0.08 2.41 -6.39
C LEU A 66 1.25 3.12 -6.14
N ASN A 67 2.38 2.44 -6.39
CA ASN A 67 3.72 3.03 -6.23
C ASN A 67 3.91 4.25 -7.11
N ARG A 68 3.63 4.16 -8.42
CA ARG A 68 3.78 5.30 -9.32
C ARG A 68 2.93 6.50 -8.89
N LEU A 69 1.73 6.24 -8.41
CA LEU A 69 0.81 7.29 -8.01
C LEU A 69 1.23 7.96 -6.71
N VAL A 70 1.64 7.17 -5.71
CA VAL A 70 2.17 7.69 -4.44
C VAL A 70 3.46 8.45 -4.68
N ASP A 71 4.33 7.95 -5.56
CA ASP A 71 5.59 8.60 -5.94
C ASP A 71 5.35 9.98 -6.57
N VAL A 72 4.40 10.09 -7.51
CA VAL A 72 4.00 11.40 -8.09
C VAL A 72 3.48 12.35 -7.00
N VAL A 73 2.64 11.87 -6.08
CA VAL A 73 2.11 12.72 -5.00
C VAL A 73 3.20 13.15 -4.02
N VAL A 74 4.09 12.25 -3.59
CA VAL A 74 5.20 12.58 -2.69
C VAL A 74 6.15 13.59 -3.34
N ASN A 75 6.45 13.42 -4.63
CA ASN A 75 7.26 14.37 -5.40
C ASN A 75 6.58 15.74 -5.55
N GLU A 76 5.26 15.79 -5.80
CA GLU A 76 4.49 17.05 -5.81
C GLU A 76 4.55 17.78 -4.46
N LEU A 77 4.63 17.03 -3.35
CA LEU A 77 4.70 17.60 -2.01
C LEU A 77 6.11 18.08 -1.62
N GLY A 78 7.14 17.78 -2.43
CA GLY A 78 8.53 18.18 -2.17
C GLY A 78 9.15 17.51 -0.94
N PHE A 79 8.60 16.38 -0.49
CA PHE A 79 9.19 15.57 0.57
C PHE A 79 10.13 14.55 -0.05
N ASN A 80 11.39 14.57 0.38
CA ASN A 80 12.34 13.53 0.02
C ASN A 80 12.02 12.24 0.80
N GLU A 81 12.46 11.10 0.27
CA GLU A 81 12.38 9.81 0.95
C GLU A 81 13.19 9.86 2.25
N ASP A 82 12.55 10.20 3.36
CA ASP A 82 13.14 10.06 4.70
C ASP A 82 13.32 8.57 5.04
N GLU A 83 14.34 8.26 5.84
CA GLU A 83 14.53 6.93 6.42
C GLU A 83 13.30 6.50 7.25
N VAL A 84 12.99 5.19 7.23
CA VAL A 84 11.87 4.64 8.01
C VAL A 84 12.22 4.62 9.50
N ASP A 85 11.72 5.60 10.24
CA ASP A 85 11.52 5.45 11.68
C ASP A 85 10.22 4.66 11.93
N GLU A 86 10.35 3.45 12.50
CA GLU A 86 9.20 2.60 12.85
C GLU A 86 8.29 3.25 13.90
N GLY A 87 8.84 4.08 14.80
CA GLY A 87 8.04 4.82 15.79
C GLY A 87 7.13 5.84 15.12
N GLU A 88 7.69 6.63 14.22
CA GLU A 88 6.94 7.59 13.42
C GLU A 88 5.98 6.90 12.43
N ALA A 89 6.38 5.78 11.81
CA ALA A 89 5.50 4.99 10.95
C ALA A 89 4.31 4.41 11.73
N ALA A 90 4.51 3.96 12.96
CA ALA A 90 3.42 3.50 13.84
C ALA A 90 2.50 4.65 14.26
N ARG A 91 3.04 5.86 14.47
CA ARG A 91 2.25 7.06 14.76
C ARG A 91 1.36 7.46 13.58
N VAL A 92 1.91 7.43 12.36
CA VAL A 92 1.24 7.92 11.15
C VAL A 92 0.31 6.88 10.53
N LEU A 93 0.76 5.64 10.38
CA LEU A 93 -0.01 4.55 9.74
C LEU A 93 -0.74 3.66 10.74
N GLY A 94 -0.45 3.80 12.03
CA GLY A 94 -1.05 3.04 13.11
C GLY A 94 -0.29 1.74 13.43
N PRO A 95 -0.23 1.33 14.72
CA PRO A 95 0.53 0.16 15.16
C PRO A 95 0.04 -1.16 14.55
N ARG A 96 -1.27 -1.23 14.24
CA ARG A 96 -1.86 -2.39 13.57
C ARG A 96 -1.32 -2.58 12.16
N PHE A 97 -1.11 -1.49 11.41
CA PHE A 97 -0.55 -1.54 10.07
C PHE A 97 0.88 -2.09 10.10
N ILE A 98 1.71 -1.58 11.02
CA ILE A 98 3.10 -2.04 11.20
C ILE A 98 3.15 -3.53 11.56
N LYS A 99 2.31 -3.98 12.50
CA LYS A 99 2.22 -5.40 12.87
C LYS A 99 1.86 -6.29 11.67
N LEU A 100 0.83 -5.92 10.92
CA LEU A 100 0.40 -6.68 9.73
C LEU A 100 1.46 -6.66 8.64
N SER A 101 2.15 -5.54 8.45
CA SER A 101 3.23 -5.38 7.48
C SER A 101 4.38 -6.34 7.75
N ARG A 102 4.84 -6.43 9.00
CA ARG A 102 5.85 -7.43 9.41
C ARG A 102 5.37 -8.86 9.17
N GLU A 103 4.11 -9.15 9.49
CA GLU A 103 3.53 -10.47 9.25
C GLU A 103 3.49 -10.81 7.75
N LEU A 104 3.09 -9.85 6.90
CA LEU A 104 3.07 -10.05 5.45
C LEU A 104 4.47 -10.30 4.90
N HIS A 105 5.47 -9.54 5.33
CA HIS A 105 6.86 -9.79 4.94
C HIS A 105 7.31 -11.21 5.30
N ALA A 106 7.02 -11.68 6.52
CA ALA A 106 7.36 -13.03 6.94
C ALA A 106 6.61 -14.11 6.13
N ILE A 107 5.35 -13.84 5.75
CA ILE A 107 4.57 -14.74 4.88
C ILE A 107 5.19 -14.82 3.49
N LEU A 108 5.53 -13.66 2.89
CA LEU A 108 6.17 -13.62 1.55
C LEU A 108 7.52 -14.34 1.55
N ASP A 109 8.31 -14.19 2.62
CA ASP A 109 9.58 -14.91 2.77
C ASP A 109 9.35 -16.44 2.80
N LYS A 110 8.30 -16.92 3.49
CA LYS A 110 7.93 -18.34 3.47
C LYS A 110 7.45 -18.79 2.08
N MET A 111 6.58 -18.00 1.46
CA MET A 111 6.07 -18.26 0.10
C MET A 111 7.18 -18.39 -0.94
N SER A 112 8.28 -17.66 -0.77
CA SER A 112 9.42 -17.71 -1.68
C SER A 112 10.12 -19.08 -1.68
N ARG A 113 9.96 -19.86 -0.60
CA ARG A 113 10.56 -21.19 -0.43
C ARG A 113 9.58 -22.30 -0.75
N LYS A 114 8.34 -22.16 -0.28
CA LYS A 114 7.26 -23.14 -0.46
C LYS A 114 5.90 -22.45 -0.41
N ILE A 115 5.00 -22.89 -1.27
CA ILE A 115 3.60 -22.45 -1.29
C ILE A 115 2.72 -23.64 -0.91
N ASP A 116 1.94 -23.48 0.16
CA ASP A 116 0.92 -24.43 0.60
C ASP A 116 -0.37 -23.71 1.02
N GLY A 117 -1.41 -24.48 1.32
CA GLY A 117 -2.75 -23.96 1.63
C GLY A 117 -2.78 -23.06 2.86
N GLU A 118 -2.04 -23.39 3.92
CA GLU A 118 -1.96 -22.60 5.15
C GLU A 118 -1.31 -21.23 4.86
N ILE A 119 -0.16 -21.25 4.17
CA ILE A 119 0.56 -20.03 3.80
C ILE A 119 -0.33 -19.13 2.93
N LEU A 120 -1.03 -19.69 1.94
CA LEU A 120 -1.96 -18.94 1.08
C LEU A 120 -3.13 -18.35 1.86
N ARG A 121 -3.67 -19.06 2.85
CA ARG A 121 -4.77 -18.57 3.69
C ARG A 121 -4.33 -17.40 4.57
N ARG A 122 -3.14 -17.52 5.17
CA ARG A 122 -2.52 -16.44 5.95
C ARG A 122 -2.23 -15.23 5.08
N PHE A 123 -1.63 -15.43 3.91
CA PHE A 123 -1.40 -14.39 2.91
C PHE A 123 -2.70 -13.66 2.57
N ALA A 124 -3.77 -14.40 2.23
CA ALA A 124 -5.06 -13.81 1.88
C ALA A 124 -5.67 -13.02 3.04
N SER A 125 -5.56 -13.52 4.27
CA SER A 125 -6.11 -12.86 5.45
C SER A 125 -5.36 -11.56 5.81
N VAL A 126 -4.03 -11.61 5.83
CA VAL A 126 -3.19 -10.44 6.20
C VAL A 126 -3.25 -9.38 5.11
N SER A 127 -3.12 -9.78 3.84
CA SER A 127 -3.20 -8.86 2.70
C SER A 127 -4.57 -8.19 2.61
N TYR A 128 -5.67 -8.92 2.86
CA TYR A 128 -7.01 -8.34 2.95
C TYR A 128 -7.08 -7.19 3.98
N MET A 129 -6.49 -7.38 5.15
CA MET A 129 -6.52 -6.38 6.21
C MET A 129 -5.67 -5.16 5.86
N ILE A 130 -4.47 -5.37 5.31
CA ILE A 130 -3.56 -4.31 4.88
C ILE A 130 -4.21 -3.46 3.79
N LEU A 131 -4.75 -4.08 2.74
CA LEU A 131 -5.38 -3.35 1.63
C LEU A 131 -6.57 -2.51 2.08
N ARG A 132 -7.35 -2.99 3.06
CA ARG A 132 -8.43 -2.19 3.65
C ARG A 132 -7.91 -0.99 4.43
N LEU A 133 -6.85 -1.16 5.21
CA LEU A 133 -6.25 -0.03 5.95
C LEU A 133 -5.68 1.01 4.99
N LEU A 134 -4.91 0.57 4.00
CA LEU A 134 -4.35 1.44 2.95
C LEU A 134 -5.44 2.14 2.15
N ALA A 135 -6.54 1.47 1.84
CA ALA A 135 -7.65 2.10 1.15
C ALA A 135 -8.29 3.23 1.98
N VAL A 136 -8.53 3.00 3.27
CA VAL A 136 -9.10 4.02 4.17
C VAL A 136 -8.14 5.20 4.33
N GLN A 137 -6.84 4.92 4.53
CA GLN A 137 -5.81 5.96 4.62
C GLN A 137 -5.67 6.75 3.33
N GLY A 138 -5.60 6.07 2.18
CA GLY A 138 -5.50 6.73 0.88
C GLY A 138 -6.71 7.62 0.57
N MET A 139 -7.92 7.26 1.02
CA MET A 139 -9.11 8.13 0.91
C MET A 139 -9.00 9.37 1.78
N ALA A 140 -8.50 9.24 3.01
CA ALA A 140 -8.28 10.36 3.92
C ALA A 140 -7.20 11.31 3.38
N TYR A 141 -6.06 10.76 2.97
CA TYR A 141 -4.97 11.50 2.35
C TYR A 141 -5.40 12.18 1.05
N ALA A 142 -6.24 11.53 0.23
CA ALA A 142 -6.79 12.17 -0.95
C ALA A 142 -7.53 13.46 -0.62
N LYS A 143 -8.31 13.51 0.47
CA LYS A 143 -9.02 14.73 0.86
C LYS A 143 -8.05 15.84 1.26
N VAL A 144 -6.98 15.52 2.00
CA VAL A 144 -5.93 16.49 2.33
C VAL A 144 -5.23 17.00 1.08
N VAL A 145 -4.94 16.12 0.11
CA VAL A 145 -4.31 16.48 -1.17
C VAL A 145 -5.21 17.38 -2.03
N GLU A 146 -6.52 17.12 -2.08
CA GLU A 146 -7.47 17.97 -2.82
C GLU A 146 -7.63 19.34 -2.16
N ASP A 147 -7.92 19.35 -0.85
CA ASP A 147 -8.43 20.54 -0.18
C ASP A 147 -7.31 21.45 0.35
N VAL A 148 -6.21 20.85 0.82
CA VAL A 148 -5.16 21.57 1.56
C VAL A 148 -3.97 21.85 0.65
N ILE A 149 -3.58 20.88 -0.18
CA ILE A 149 -2.46 21.01 -1.12
C ILE A 149 -2.91 21.67 -2.44
N GLY A 150 -4.21 21.61 -2.76
CA GLY A 150 -4.74 22.22 -3.98
C GLY A 150 -4.43 21.41 -5.25
N SER A 151 -4.28 20.08 -5.14
CA SER A 151 -4.09 19.18 -6.29
C SER A 151 -5.30 18.24 -6.48
N PRO A 152 -6.40 18.71 -7.12
CA PRO A 152 -7.60 17.89 -7.33
C PRO A 152 -7.37 16.64 -8.18
N TRP A 153 -6.42 16.68 -9.12
CA TRP A 153 -6.11 15.51 -9.93
C TRP A 153 -5.50 14.42 -9.04
N ALA A 154 -4.54 14.78 -8.17
CA ALA A 154 -3.78 13.85 -7.33
C ALA A 154 -4.69 13.18 -6.33
N GLY A 155 -5.56 13.96 -5.70
CA GLY A 155 -6.58 13.42 -4.81
C GLY A 155 -7.57 12.49 -5.51
N ARG A 156 -8.06 12.83 -6.71
CA ARG A 156 -8.92 11.92 -7.50
C ARG A 156 -8.21 10.61 -7.83
N ALA A 157 -6.93 10.68 -8.17
CA ALA A 157 -6.11 9.53 -8.47
C ALA A 157 -5.94 8.65 -7.23
N LEU A 158 -5.61 9.23 -6.06
CA LEU A 158 -5.53 8.52 -4.78
C LEU A 158 -6.86 7.82 -4.44
N ARG A 159 -8.01 8.51 -4.59
CA ARG A 159 -9.33 7.89 -4.36
C ARG A 159 -9.57 6.70 -5.27
N ARG A 160 -9.24 6.82 -6.56
CA ARG A 160 -9.42 5.72 -7.52
C ARG A 160 -8.59 4.51 -7.10
N THR A 161 -7.32 4.73 -6.80
CA THR A 161 -6.42 3.65 -6.33
C THR A 161 -6.93 3.03 -5.03
N SER A 162 -7.41 3.83 -4.08
CA SER A 162 -8.03 3.32 -2.85
C SER A 162 -9.28 2.45 -3.13
N LYS A 163 -10.09 2.78 -4.13
CA LYS A 163 -11.21 1.91 -4.56
C LYS A 163 -10.70 0.60 -5.15
N ASP A 164 -9.67 0.65 -5.97
CA ASP A 164 -9.06 -0.55 -6.56
C ASP A 164 -8.47 -1.46 -5.47
N LEU A 165 -7.84 -0.90 -4.42
CA LEU A 165 -7.39 -1.65 -3.24
C LEU A 165 -8.55 -2.34 -2.51
N LEU A 166 -9.72 -1.70 -2.39
CA LEU A 166 -10.91 -2.33 -1.81
C LEU A 166 -11.43 -3.50 -2.68
N GLN A 167 -11.38 -3.36 -4.01
CA GLN A 167 -11.74 -4.44 -4.93
C GLN A 167 -10.78 -5.62 -4.79
N LEU A 168 -9.48 -5.37 -4.69
CA LEU A 168 -8.46 -6.40 -4.42
C LEU A 168 -8.68 -7.07 -3.07
N ALA A 169 -9.00 -6.30 -2.03
CA ALA A 169 -9.34 -6.84 -0.72
C ALA A 169 -10.56 -7.78 -0.81
N ALA A 170 -11.59 -7.42 -1.57
CA ALA A 170 -12.74 -8.29 -1.80
C ALA A 170 -12.35 -9.61 -2.49
N LYS A 171 -11.47 -9.57 -3.49
CA LYS A 171 -10.92 -10.78 -4.15
C LYS A 171 -10.16 -11.67 -3.17
N LEU A 172 -9.33 -11.10 -2.30
CA LEU A 172 -8.60 -11.87 -1.28
C LEU A 172 -9.53 -12.45 -0.21
N LYS A 173 -10.61 -11.76 0.14
CA LYS A 173 -11.66 -12.29 1.03
C LYS A 173 -12.35 -13.51 0.40
N LEU A 174 -12.63 -13.47 -0.89
CA LEU A 174 -13.20 -14.60 -1.64
C LEU A 174 -12.20 -15.76 -1.72
N MET A 175 -10.94 -15.48 -2.04
CA MET A 175 -9.87 -16.49 -2.05
C MET A 175 -9.73 -17.18 -0.70
N LYS A 176 -9.74 -16.43 0.41
CA LYS A 176 -9.73 -17.00 1.76
C LYS A 176 -10.89 -17.98 1.98
N LYS A 177 -12.11 -17.60 1.59
CA LYS A 177 -13.29 -18.48 1.70
C LYS A 177 -13.16 -19.74 0.85
N ALA A 178 -12.69 -19.59 -0.39
CA ALA A 178 -12.50 -20.71 -1.31
C ALA A 178 -11.46 -21.72 -0.78
N LEU A 179 -10.35 -21.23 -0.23
CA LEU A 179 -9.33 -22.07 0.40
C LEU A 179 -9.87 -22.84 1.61
N THR A 180 -10.64 -22.17 2.48
CA THR A 180 -11.27 -22.83 3.62
C THR A 180 -12.26 -23.91 3.19
N LEU A 181 -13.09 -23.63 2.18
CA LEU A 181 -14.04 -24.60 1.66
C LEU A 181 -13.35 -25.81 1.04
N HIS A 182 -12.27 -25.59 0.26
CA HIS A 182 -11.48 -26.67 -0.31
C HIS A 182 -10.92 -27.60 0.77
N GLU A 183 -10.37 -27.05 1.85
CA GLU A 183 -9.90 -27.88 2.95
C GLU A 183 -11.02 -28.67 3.62
N THR A 184 -12.20 -28.08 3.80
CA THR A 184 -13.35 -28.79 4.41
C THR A 184 -13.90 -29.92 3.53
N LEU A 185 -13.76 -29.80 2.20
CA LEU A 185 -14.28 -30.78 1.25
C LEU A 185 -13.30 -31.91 0.93
N PHE A 186 -12.00 -31.70 1.12
CA PHE A 186 -10.94 -32.60 0.66
C PHE A 186 -9.95 -33.03 1.76
N HIS A 187 -10.18 -32.63 3.02
CA HIS A 187 -9.51 -33.12 4.23
C HIS A 187 -10.54 -33.47 5.31
#